data_AF-A0A3M0XKL1-F1
#
_entry.id   AF-A0A3M0XKL1-F1
#
_cell.length_a   1.000
_cell.length_b   1.000
_cell.length_c   1.000
_cell.angle_alpha   90.00
_cell.angle_beta   90.00
_cell.angle_gamma   90.00
#
_symmetry.space_group_name_H-M   'P 1'
#
loop_
_entity.id
_entity.type
_entity.pdbx_description
1 polymer ?
#
loop_
_entity_poly.entity_id
_entity_poly.type
_entity_poly.pdbx_seq_one_letter_code
_entity_poly.pdbx_strand_id
1 'polypeptide(L)'
;MLKHAEHIHIEEEIETQVPEREGIELVISQMDGSMVPIVETSGEGDRRRSRKVCWKEAKLALARRQGAVEGKYGGTIGNSEEAGDQLANSVIGVGAGTNTKIHCVGDGAPWIVEQVERVFAMQANYLIDFYHLCEYISAAADKCAPDNKTKWIEQQKERMKRNRSVEVLKELEPHLEPDIKKEAPVRACYRYIKNRPGQFNYAAAIASDLPIGSGEIESAHRYVIQKRLKIPGAWWKIENAKYMLSLRVLRANNDWDDYWNNLWSEKLTSSCHHFVKTRKWQYPKCKAIHDRDMNASINICRIGASTLGTGEVRPAILSANRQAHRQVQASPLKARIPRL
;
A
#
# COMPACT_ATOMS: atom_id res chain seq x y z
N MET A 1 15.32 -8.33 12.13
CA MET A 1 14.30 -7.73 11.24
C MET A 1 14.00 -8.64 10.05
N LEU A 2 14.97 -9.01 9.21
CA LEU A 2 14.72 -9.86 8.03
C LEU A 2 14.10 -11.23 8.37
N LYS A 3 14.57 -11.91 9.43
CA LYS A 3 13.98 -13.19 9.89
C LYS A 3 12.50 -13.10 10.26
N HIS A 4 12.08 -11.97 10.84
CA HIS A 4 10.66 -11.75 11.14
C HIS A 4 9.86 -11.45 9.88
N ALA A 5 10.44 -10.68 8.95
CA ALA A 5 9.83 -10.41 7.66
C ALA A 5 9.64 -11.70 6.82
N GLU A 6 10.61 -12.60 6.90
CA GLU A 6 10.54 -13.94 6.31
C GLU A 6 9.45 -14.78 6.97
N HIS A 7 9.42 -14.85 8.30
CA HIS A 7 8.39 -15.60 9.01
C HIS A 7 6.98 -15.02 8.76
N ILE A 8 6.81 -13.70 8.74
CA ILE A 8 5.55 -13.04 8.34
C ILE A 8 5.11 -13.48 6.94
N HIS A 9 6.05 -13.61 6.01
CA HIS A 9 5.75 -14.04 4.64
C HIS A 9 5.40 -15.54 4.55
N ILE A 10 6.05 -16.38 5.36
CA ILE A 10 5.85 -17.84 5.35
C ILE A 10 4.53 -18.21 6.04
N GLU A 11 4.20 -17.57 7.16
CA GLU A 11 2.98 -17.82 7.93
C GLU A 11 1.77 -17.03 7.40
N GLU A 12 1.89 -16.37 6.25
CA GLU A 12 0.77 -15.65 5.66
C GLU A 12 -0.29 -16.64 5.16
N GLU A 13 -1.39 -16.74 5.90
CA GLU A 13 -2.58 -17.46 5.46
C GLU A 13 -3.40 -16.55 4.54
N ILE A 14 -3.55 -16.96 3.28
CA ILE A 14 -4.26 -16.20 2.24
C ILE A 14 -5.57 -16.91 1.93
N GLU A 15 -6.69 -16.23 2.17
CA GLU A 15 -7.99 -16.67 1.68
C GLU A 15 -8.19 -16.23 0.22
N THR A 16 -8.41 -17.18 -0.68
CA THR A 16 -8.46 -16.91 -2.13
C THR A 16 -9.86 -17.02 -2.74
N GLN A 17 -10.84 -17.46 -1.95
CA GLN A 17 -12.23 -17.63 -2.39
C GLN A 17 -13.17 -16.95 -1.39
N VAL A 18 -14.12 -16.19 -1.92
CA VAL A 18 -15.12 -15.51 -1.08
C VAL A 18 -15.92 -16.57 -0.31
N PRO A 19 -15.95 -16.50 1.04
CA PRO A 19 -16.58 -17.55 1.85
C PRO A 19 -18.11 -17.58 1.67
N GLU A 20 -18.70 -18.77 1.77
CA GLU A 20 -20.15 -19.02 1.72
C GLU A 20 -20.87 -18.55 3.01
N ARG A 21 -20.79 -17.25 3.27
CA ARG A 21 -21.46 -16.59 4.39
C ARG A 21 -22.04 -15.24 3.95
N GLU A 22 -22.96 -14.72 4.74
CA GLU A 22 -23.37 -13.32 4.60
C GLU A 22 -22.18 -12.41 4.92
N GLY A 23 -21.91 -11.47 4.03
CA GLY A 23 -20.89 -10.44 4.14
C GLY A 23 -21.49 -9.04 4.09
N ILE A 24 -20.61 -8.05 4.10
CA ILE A 24 -21.01 -6.64 3.99
C ILE A 24 -21.60 -6.33 2.60
N GLU A 25 -22.40 -5.27 2.51
CA GLU A 25 -23.10 -4.93 1.26
C GLU A 25 -22.15 -4.61 0.10
N LEU A 26 -21.11 -3.82 0.35
CA LEU A 26 -20.22 -3.30 -0.68
C LEU A 26 -18.78 -3.15 -0.18
N VAL A 27 -17.85 -3.62 -1.00
CA VAL A 27 -16.40 -3.38 -0.87
C VAL A 27 -15.92 -2.54 -2.04
N ILE A 28 -15.07 -1.56 -1.74
CA ILE A 28 -14.28 -0.82 -2.74
C ILE A 28 -12.91 -1.48 -2.80
N SER A 29 -12.43 -1.77 -4.01
CA SER A 29 -11.16 -2.45 -4.22
C SER A 29 -10.34 -1.80 -5.34
N GLN A 30 -9.03 -1.80 -5.20
CA GLN A 30 -8.08 -1.23 -6.16
C GLN A 30 -6.82 -2.08 -6.22
N MET A 31 -6.21 -2.15 -7.41
CA MET A 31 -4.92 -2.81 -7.62
C MET A 31 -4.05 -1.97 -8.53
N ASP A 32 -2.74 -2.02 -8.28
CA ASP A 32 -1.74 -1.42 -9.14
C ASP A 32 -0.36 -2.07 -8.93
N GLY A 33 0.52 -1.94 -9.92
CA GLY A 33 1.90 -2.42 -9.91
C GLY A 33 2.93 -1.29 -9.84
N SER A 34 3.96 -1.45 -9.01
CA SER A 34 5.10 -0.51 -8.95
C SER A 34 6.42 -1.24 -9.13
N MET A 35 7.26 -0.72 -10.02
CA MET A 35 8.61 -1.25 -10.25
C MET A 35 9.52 -1.04 -9.03
N VAL A 36 10.11 -2.14 -8.56
CA VAL A 36 11.11 -2.21 -7.50
C VAL A 36 12.46 -2.71 -8.04
N PRO A 37 13.59 -2.18 -7.54
CA PRO A 37 14.91 -2.57 -7.98
C PRO A 37 15.35 -3.90 -7.37
N ILE A 38 15.62 -4.88 -8.22
CA ILE A 38 16.12 -6.20 -7.85
C ILE A 38 17.58 -6.35 -8.29
N VAL A 39 18.34 -7.07 -7.49
CA VAL A 39 19.74 -7.38 -7.75
C VAL A 39 19.97 -8.87 -7.81
N GLU A 40 20.60 -9.29 -8.91
CA GLU A 40 21.11 -10.63 -9.11
C GLU A 40 22.64 -10.58 -9.08
N THR A 41 23.25 -11.60 -8.47
CA THR A 41 24.72 -11.73 -8.39
C THR A 41 25.09 -13.16 -8.74
N SER A 42 26.09 -13.35 -9.57
CA SER A 42 26.61 -14.67 -9.98
C SER A 42 28.10 -14.82 -9.67
N GLY A 43 28.59 -16.05 -9.56
CA GLY A 43 30.01 -16.38 -9.42
C GLY A 43 30.58 -16.35 -8.00
N GLU A 44 31.81 -16.86 -7.87
CA GLU A 44 32.61 -16.86 -6.63
C GLU A 44 33.45 -15.58 -6.50
N GLY A 45 33.64 -15.07 -5.28
CA GLY A 45 34.38 -13.82 -4.99
C GLY A 45 33.50 -12.63 -4.59
N ASP A 46 33.99 -11.39 -4.80
CA ASP A 46 33.24 -10.17 -4.46
C ASP A 46 32.01 -10.01 -5.37
N ARG A 47 30.86 -10.43 -4.82
CA ARG A 47 29.55 -10.40 -5.49
C ARG A 47 29.11 -9.01 -5.97
N ARG A 48 29.75 -7.92 -5.51
CA ARG A 48 29.50 -6.57 -6.04
C ARG A 48 29.97 -6.41 -7.48
N ARG A 49 30.98 -7.16 -7.92
CA ARG A 49 31.56 -7.09 -9.27
C ARG A 49 30.73 -7.79 -10.34
N SER A 50 29.87 -8.73 -9.95
CA SER A 50 28.96 -9.46 -10.85
C SER A 50 27.50 -9.00 -10.74
N ARG A 51 27.29 -7.82 -10.16
CA ARG A 51 25.97 -7.28 -9.86
C ARG A 51 25.21 -6.93 -11.13
N LYS A 52 24.07 -7.59 -11.37
CA LYS A 52 23.09 -7.21 -12.39
C LYS A 52 21.86 -6.64 -11.72
N VAL A 53 21.39 -5.51 -12.24
CA VAL A 53 20.19 -4.84 -11.77
C VAL A 53 19.07 -5.10 -12.76
N CYS A 54 17.93 -5.55 -12.25
CA CYS A 54 16.70 -5.67 -13.01
C CYS A 54 15.56 -4.99 -12.23
N TRP A 55 14.51 -4.62 -12.94
CA TRP A 55 13.30 -4.09 -12.32
C TRP A 55 12.26 -5.19 -12.31
N LYS A 56 11.65 -5.42 -11.14
CA LYS A 56 10.50 -6.32 -10.99
C LYS A 56 9.32 -5.53 -10.49
N GLU A 57 8.14 -5.89 -10.93
CA GLU A 57 6.91 -5.25 -10.51
C GLU A 57 6.44 -5.86 -9.18
N ALA A 58 6.31 -5.01 -8.15
CA ALA A 58 5.59 -5.33 -6.93
C ALA A 58 4.14 -4.90 -7.11
N LYS A 59 3.20 -5.82 -6.91
CA LYS A 59 1.77 -5.63 -7.07
C LYS A 59 1.15 -5.41 -5.70
N LEU A 60 0.31 -4.39 -5.56
CA LEU A 60 -0.41 -4.07 -4.33
C LEU A 60 -1.91 -4.11 -4.59
N ALA A 61 -2.64 -4.71 -3.67
CA ALA A 61 -4.08 -4.68 -3.57
C ALA A 61 -4.50 -3.84 -2.36
N LEU A 62 -5.65 -3.19 -2.47
CA LEU A 62 -6.32 -2.44 -1.42
C LEU A 62 -7.80 -2.81 -1.47
N ALA A 63 -8.39 -3.13 -0.32
CA ALA A 63 -9.83 -3.27 -0.14
C ALA A 63 -10.29 -2.45 1.07
N ARG A 64 -11.46 -1.85 0.99
CA ARG A 64 -12.09 -1.18 2.13
C ARG A 64 -13.60 -1.20 2.03
N ARG A 65 -14.27 -1.08 3.17
CA ARG A 65 -15.72 -0.86 3.22
C ARG A 65 -16.04 0.55 2.71
N GLN A 66 -17.20 0.71 2.07
CA GLN A 66 -17.69 2.05 1.75
C GLN A 66 -17.86 2.89 3.03
N GLY A 67 -17.42 4.14 2.99
CA GLY A 67 -17.41 5.05 4.15
C GLY A 67 -16.26 4.81 5.16
N ALA A 68 -15.50 3.72 5.06
CA ALA A 68 -14.31 3.51 5.87
C ALA A 68 -13.10 4.25 5.29
N VAL A 69 -12.26 4.80 6.17
CA VAL A 69 -10.95 5.40 5.82
C VAL A 69 -9.85 4.34 5.80
N GLU A 70 -9.92 3.39 6.72
CA GLU A 70 -8.95 2.30 6.80
C GLU A 70 -9.27 1.23 5.75
N GLY A 71 -8.22 0.71 5.13
CA GLY A 71 -8.30 -0.39 4.18
C GLY A 71 -7.37 -1.52 4.57
N LYS A 72 -7.66 -2.70 4.03
CA LYS A 72 -6.79 -3.87 4.09
C LYS A 72 -5.97 -3.94 2.82
N TYR A 73 -4.67 -4.13 2.99
CA TYR A 73 -3.70 -4.26 1.92
C TYR A 73 -3.25 -5.71 1.80
N GLY A 74 -2.96 -6.09 0.57
CA GLY A 74 -2.27 -7.32 0.19
C GLY A 74 -1.19 -6.99 -0.82
N GLY A 75 -0.12 -7.78 -0.91
CA GLY A 75 0.95 -7.46 -1.85
C GLY A 75 1.88 -8.62 -2.18
N THR A 76 2.35 -8.67 -3.42
CA THR A 76 3.28 -9.68 -3.89
C THR A 76 4.29 -9.11 -4.90
N ILE A 77 5.46 -9.76 -5.05
CA ILE A 77 6.39 -9.54 -6.16
C ILE A 77 6.38 -10.75 -7.11
N GLY A 78 5.41 -11.65 -6.94
CA GLY A 78 5.19 -12.79 -7.79
C GLY A 78 4.39 -12.47 -9.05
N ASN A 79 3.69 -13.49 -9.54
CA ASN A 79 2.91 -13.41 -10.77
C ASN A 79 1.57 -12.67 -10.55
N SER A 80 0.77 -12.56 -11.62
CA SER A 80 -0.55 -11.94 -11.57
C SER A 80 -1.55 -12.73 -10.74
N GLU A 81 -1.50 -14.07 -10.75
CA GLU A 81 -2.40 -14.92 -9.96
C GLU A 81 -2.22 -14.67 -8.46
N GLU A 82 -0.98 -14.68 -7.97
CA GLU A 82 -0.66 -14.34 -6.57
C GLU A 82 -1.20 -12.94 -6.19
N ALA A 83 -1.24 -12.00 -7.13
CA ALA A 83 -1.79 -10.67 -6.87
C ALA A 83 -3.32 -10.68 -6.80
N GLY A 84 -3.98 -11.49 -7.62
CA GLY A 84 -5.42 -11.75 -7.49
C GLY A 84 -5.76 -12.45 -6.17
N ASP A 85 -4.91 -13.37 -5.71
CA ASP A 85 -5.10 -14.05 -4.42
C ASP A 85 -4.97 -13.06 -3.25
N GLN A 86 -3.99 -12.16 -3.32
CA GLN A 86 -3.84 -11.04 -2.37
C GLN A 86 -5.02 -10.05 -2.41
N LEU A 87 -5.61 -9.84 -3.60
CA LEU A 87 -6.84 -9.04 -3.75
C LEU A 87 -8.01 -9.71 -3.04
N ALA A 88 -8.24 -11.01 -3.29
CA ALA A 88 -9.29 -11.79 -2.66
C ALA A 88 -9.14 -11.76 -1.14
N ASN A 89 -7.94 -12.04 -0.63
CA ASN A 89 -7.65 -12.02 0.80
C ASN A 89 -7.93 -10.65 1.44
N SER A 90 -7.58 -9.57 0.74
CA SER A 90 -7.86 -8.20 1.21
C SER A 90 -9.36 -7.93 1.29
N VAL A 91 -10.11 -8.32 0.26
CA VAL A 91 -11.58 -8.14 0.18
C VAL A 91 -12.31 -9.01 1.20
N ILE A 92 -11.88 -10.25 1.40
CA ILE A 92 -12.44 -11.14 2.43
C ILE A 92 -12.13 -10.61 3.83
N GLY A 93 -10.91 -10.13 4.04
CA GLY A 93 -10.46 -9.56 5.30
C GLY A 93 -11.21 -8.30 5.74
N VAL A 94 -11.88 -7.58 4.83
CA VAL A 94 -12.78 -6.46 5.18
C VAL A 94 -14.25 -6.89 5.37
N GLY A 95 -14.54 -8.19 5.25
CA GLY A 95 -15.84 -8.78 5.58
C GLY A 95 -16.68 -9.18 4.37
N ALA A 96 -16.08 -9.44 3.21
CA ALA A 96 -16.83 -9.92 2.05
C ALA A 96 -17.41 -11.33 2.26
N GLY A 97 -18.56 -11.56 1.64
CA GLY A 97 -19.31 -12.80 1.60
C GLY A 97 -20.12 -12.90 0.31
N THR A 98 -21.04 -13.84 0.20
CA THR A 98 -21.76 -14.17 -1.04
C THR A 98 -22.65 -13.05 -1.58
N ASN A 99 -23.19 -12.21 -0.71
CA ASN A 99 -24.02 -11.05 -1.06
C ASN A 99 -23.22 -9.77 -1.34
N THR A 100 -21.91 -9.77 -1.10
CA THR A 100 -21.08 -8.57 -1.21
C THR A 100 -20.89 -8.18 -2.67
N LYS A 101 -21.20 -6.93 -2.99
CA LYS A 101 -20.82 -6.31 -4.26
C LYS A 101 -19.41 -5.76 -4.15
N ILE A 102 -18.62 -5.88 -5.22
CA ILE A 102 -17.22 -5.44 -5.21
C ILE A 102 -17.03 -4.39 -6.31
N HIS A 103 -16.79 -3.15 -5.92
CA HIS A 103 -16.49 -2.05 -6.83
C HIS A 103 -14.98 -1.92 -7.01
N CYS A 104 -14.47 -2.45 -8.11
CA CYS A 104 -13.06 -2.40 -8.47
C CYS A 104 -12.76 -1.16 -9.33
N VAL A 105 -11.70 -0.43 -9.03
CA VAL A 105 -11.23 0.71 -9.84
C VAL A 105 -9.75 0.52 -10.21
N GLY A 106 -9.41 0.71 -11.49
CA GLY A 106 -8.02 0.65 -11.95
C GLY A 106 -7.82 1.11 -13.39
N ASP A 107 -6.58 1.08 -13.86
CA ASP A 107 -6.15 1.59 -15.17
C ASP A 107 -6.60 0.73 -16.38
N GLY A 108 -7.18 -0.45 -16.12
CA GLY A 108 -7.58 -1.39 -17.16
C GLY A 108 -6.42 -2.19 -17.76
N ALA A 109 -5.32 -2.36 -17.02
CA ALA A 109 -4.29 -3.33 -17.34
C ALA A 109 -4.91 -4.74 -17.45
N PRO A 110 -4.67 -5.50 -18.54
CA PRO A 110 -5.33 -6.78 -18.77
C PRO A 110 -5.18 -7.76 -17.61
N TRP A 111 -3.97 -7.85 -17.04
CA TRP A 111 -3.70 -8.76 -15.93
C TRP A 111 -4.53 -8.43 -14.68
N ILE A 112 -4.86 -7.16 -14.42
CA ILE A 112 -5.70 -6.75 -13.28
C ILE A 112 -7.16 -7.15 -13.55
N VAL A 113 -7.67 -6.83 -14.75
CA VAL A 113 -9.05 -7.15 -15.13
C VAL A 113 -9.29 -8.65 -15.07
N GLU A 114 -8.35 -9.44 -15.61
CA GLU A 114 -8.37 -10.90 -15.55
C GLU A 114 -8.37 -11.42 -14.11
N GLN A 115 -7.59 -10.82 -13.21
CA GLN A 115 -7.60 -11.23 -11.81
C GLN A 115 -8.91 -10.90 -11.10
N VAL A 116 -9.47 -9.72 -11.32
CA VAL A 116 -10.76 -9.31 -10.74
C VAL A 116 -11.87 -10.27 -11.18
N GLU A 117 -11.91 -10.60 -12.48
CA GLU A 117 -12.86 -11.57 -13.02
C GLU A 117 -12.63 -12.97 -12.44
N ARG A 118 -11.37 -13.42 -12.35
CA ARG A 118 -11.02 -14.72 -11.78
C ARG A 118 -11.51 -14.89 -10.35
N VAL A 119 -11.27 -13.90 -9.48
CA VAL A 119 -11.48 -14.07 -8.03
C VAL A 119 -12.87 -13.67 -7.55
N PHE A 120 -13.58 -12.82 -8.30
CA PHE A 120 -14.90 -12.32 -7.89
C PHE A 120 -16.02 -12.61 -8.88
N ALA A 121 -15.70 -13.02 -10.11
CA ALA A 121 -16.65 -13.32 -11.16
C ALA A 121 -17.76 -12.24 -11.23
N MET A 122 -19.01 -12.65 -11.02
CA MET A 122 -20.19 -11.78 -11.12
C MET A 122 -20.39 -10.83 -9.93
N GLN A 123 -19.65 -10.98 -8.83
CA GLN A 123 -19.74 -10.07 -7.67
C GLN A 123 -19.04 -8.73 -7.93
N ALA A 124 -18.09 -8.70 -8.87
CA ALA A 124 -17.30 -7.51 -9.16
C ALA A 124 -17.84 -6.68 -10.33
N ASN A 125 -17.78 -5.37 -10.16
CA ASN A 125 -17.87 -4.40 -11.24
C ASN A 125 -16.51 -3.70 -11.38
N TYR A 126 -15.90 -3.79 -12.56
CA TYR A 126 -14.63 -3.13 -12.85
C TYR A 126 -14.87 -1.80 -13.56
N LEU A 127 -14.53 -0.69 -12.89
CA LEU A 127 -14.60 0.65 -13.43
C LEU A 127 -13.20 1.13 -13.81
N ILE A 128 -13.06 1.66 -15.01
CA ILE A 128 -11.82 2.29 -15.43
C ILE A 128 -11.57 3.57 -14.63
N ASP A 129 -10.32 3.77 -14.23
CA ASP A 129 -9.87 5.01 -13.64
C ASP A 129 -10.14 6.19 -14.58
N PHE A 130 -10.97 7.12 -14.10
CA PHE A 130 -11.36 8.29 -14.85
C PHE A 130 -10.19 9.20 -15.21
N TYR A 131 -9.22 9.38 -14.32
CA TYR A 131 -8.03 10.21 -14.57
C TYR A 131 -7.09 9.54 -15.56
N HIS A 132 -6.94 8.22 -15.50
CA HIS A 132 -6.18 7.48 -16.52
C HIS A 132 -6.83 7.61 -17.90
N LEU A 133 -8.16 7.47 -17.99
CA LEU A 133 -8.90 7.78 -19.22
C LEU A 133 -8.68 9.24 -19.68
N CYS A 134 -8.62 10.20 -18.76
CA CYS A 134 -8.36 11.60 -19.09
C CYS A 134 -6.99 11.82 -19.74
N GLU A 135 -5.98 10.99 -19.46
CA GLU A 135 -4.67 11.06 -20.12
C GLU A 135 -4.80 10.75 -21.62
N TYR A 136 -5.55 9.69 -21.96
CA TYR A 136 -5.85 9.34 -23.35
C TYR A 136 -6.64 10.44 -24.07
N ILE A 137 -7.66 10.99 -23.41
CA ILE A 137 -8.45 12.11 -23.95
C ILE A 137 -7.54 13.32 -24.18
N SER A 138 -6.67 13.65 -23.23
CA SER A 138 -5.77 14.80 -23.32
C SER A 138 -4.74 14.62 -24.45
N ALA A 139 -4.18 13.43 -24.62
CA ALA A 139 -3.28 13.12 -25.73
C ALA A 139 -3.96 13.23 -27.10
N ALA A 140 -5.24 12.83 -27.20
CA ALA A 140 -6.01 12.92 -28.44
C ALA A 140 -6.40 14.37 -28.80
N ALA A 141 -6.55 15.25 -27.80
CA ALA A 141 -7.01 16.63 -27.98
C ALA A 141 -6.15 17.44 -28.96
N ASP A 142 -4.85 17.16 -29.03
CA ASP A 142 -3.91 17.80 -29.96
C ASP A 142 -4.31 17.64 -31.43
N LYS A 143 -5.00 16.56 -31.78
CA LYS A 143 -5.45 16.27 -33.14
C LYS A 143 -6.93 16.52 -33.36
N CYS A 144 -7.75 16.32 -32.33
CA CYS A 144 -9.19 16.52 -32.41
C CYS A 144 -9.58 18.01 -32.39
N ALA A 145 -8.92 18.82 -31.57
CA ALA A 145 -9.29 20.22 -31.38
C ALA A 145 -8.05 21.10 -31.08
N PRO A 146 -7.11 21.25 -32.04
CA PRO A 146 -5.83 21.93 -31.81
C PRO A 146 -6.00 23.37 -31.30
N ASP A 147 -7.03 24.08 -31.76
CA ASP A 147 -7.28 25.48 -31.40
C ASP A 147 -8.08 25.66 -30.10
N ASN A 148 -8.64 24.58 -29.54
CA ASN A 148 -9.50 24.67 -28.34
C ASN A 148 -9.45 23.41 -27.46
N LYS A 149 -8.23 22.90 -27.24
CA LYS A 149 -7.97 21.63 -26.55
C LYS A 149 -8.65 21.55 -25.20
N THR A 150 -8.51 22.59 -24.36
CA THR A 150 -9.06 22.61 -23.00
C THR A 150 -10.58 22.45 -23.00
N LYS A 151 -11.30 23.20 -23.83
CA LYS A 151 -12.76 23.11 -23.92
C LYS A 151 -13.19 21.73 -24.42
N TRP A 152 -12.48 21.20 -25.42
CA TRP A 152 -12.76 19.87 -25.96
C TRP A 152 -12.55 18.77 -24.93
N ILE A 153 -11.45 18.81 -24.16
CA ILE A 153 -11.16 17.87 -23.07
C ILE A 153 -12.27 17.90 -22.02
N GLU A 154 -12.66 19.09 -21.54
CA GLU A 154 -13.72 19.20 -20.53
C GLU A 154 -15.07 18.71 -21.04
N GLN A 155 -15.38 18.94 -22.32
CA GLN A 155 -16.59 18.39 -22.95
C GLN A 155 -16.58 16.85 -23.00
N GLN A 156 -15.46 16.24 -23.37
CA GLN A 156 -15.36 14.77 -23.41
C GLN A 156 -15.39 14.17 -22.00
N LYS A 157 -14.72 14.80 -21.03
CA LYS A 157 -14.81 14.42 -19.60
C LYS A 157 -16.26 14.40 -19.12
N GLU A 158 -17.03 15.45 -19.42
CA GLU A 158 -18.43 15.54 -19.01
C GLU A 158 -19.32 14.52 -19.73
N ARG A 159 -19.05 14.24 -21.01
CA ARG A 159 -19.71 13.15 -21.74
C ARG A 159 -19.44 11.80 -21.07
N MET A 160 -18.19 11.49 -20.74
CA MET A 160 -17.84 10.24 -20.07
C MET A 160 -18.51 10.12 -18.70
N LYS A 161 -18.50 11.17 -17.86
CA LYS A 161 -19.18 11.19 -16.56
C LYS A 161 -20.70 10.95 -16.67
N ARG A 162 -21.31 11.29 -17.80
CA ARG A 162 -22.72 11.04 -18.11
C ARG A 162 -22.97 9.75 -18.89
N ASN A 163 -21.98 8.84 -18.94
CA ASN A 163 -22.02 7.57 -19.68
C ASN A 163 -22.24 7.71 -21.19
N ARG A 164 -21.84 8.84 -21.80
CA ARG A 164 -22.00 9.12 -23.23
C ARG A 164 -20.75 8.76 -24.02
N SER A 165 -20.19 7.58 -23.75
CA SER A 165 -18.96 7.08 -24.39
C SER A 165 -19.09 6.95 -25.92
N VAL A 166 -20.29 6.62 -26.41
CA VAL A 166 -20.59 6.56 -27.85
C VAL A 166 -20.44 7.93 -28.52
N GLU A 167 -20.83 9.02 -27.86
CA GLU A 167 -20.59 10.37 -28.39
C GLU A 167 -19.10 10.68 -28.46
N VAL A 168 -18.33 10.30 -27.43
CA VAL A 168 -16.87 10.50 -27.42
C VAL A 168 -16.20 9.70 -28.53
N LEU A 169 -16.61 8.45 -28.76
CA LEU A 169 -16.10 7.64 -29.88
C LEU A 169 -16.39 8.29 -31.23
N LYS A 170 -17.60 8.81 -31.45
CA LYS A 170 -17.96 9.52 -32.69
C LYS A 170 -17.13 10.78 -32.94
N GLU A 171 -16.70 11.47 -31.89
CA GLU A 171 -15.84 12.66 -32.00
C GLU A 171 -14.39 12.29 -32.29
N LEU A 172 -13.94 11.11 -31.88
CA LEU A 172 -12.60 10.61 -32.16
C LEU A 172 -12.48 10.07 -33.60
N GLU A 173 -13.55 9.47 -34.14
CA GLU A 173 -13.56 8.77 -35.44
C GLU A 173 -13.01 9.59 -36.61
N PRO A 174 -13.40 10.86 -36.83
CA PRO A 174 -12.89 11.65 -37.95
C PRO A 174 -11.39 11.96 -37.88
N HIS A 175 -10.79 11.84 -36.69
CA HIS A 175 -9.41 12.20 -36.42
C HIS A 175 -8.48 10.98 -36.28
N LEU A 176 -8.98 9.77 -36.54
CA LEU A 176 -8.20 8.55 -36.45
C LEU A 176 -7.00 8.59 -37.39
N GLU A 177 -5.82 8.40 -36.83
CA GLU A 177 -4.61 8.34 -37.64
C GLU A 177 -4.56 7.02 -38.45
N PRO A 178 -3.93 7.02 -39.65
CA PRO A 178 -3.71 5.80 -40.42
C PRO A 178 -2.85 4.78 -39.67
N ASP A 179 -3.11 3.48 -39.88
CA ASP A 179 -2.43 2.40 -39.14
C ASP A 179 -0.90 2.39 -39.27
N ILE A 180 -0.36 2.92 -40.38
CA ILE A 180 1.10 3.01 -40.61
C ILE A 180 1.81 3.99 -39.66
N LYS A 181 1.07 4.92 -39.04
CA LYS A 181 1.64 5.93 -38.17
C LYS A 181 1.90 5.35 -36.77
N LYS A 182 3.16 5.42 -36.31
CA LYS A 182 3.57 4.91 -34.99
C LYS A 182 2.95 5.71 -33.84
N GLU A 183 3.00 7.03 -33.91
CA GLU A 183 2.34 7.92 -32.93
C GLU A 183 0.90 8.19 -33.37
N ALA A 184 -0.04 7.60 -32.63
CA ALA A 184 -1.46 7.69 -32.93
C ALA A 184 -2.30 7.84 -31.66
N PRO A 185 -2.21 9.00 -30.97
CA PRO A 185 -2.94 9.25 -29.72
C PRO A 185 -4.46 9.16 -29.87
N VAL A 186 -5.04 9.60 -31.00
CA VAL A 186 -6.50 9.50 -31.22
C VAL A 186 -6.90 8.03 -31.33
N ARG A 187 -6.18 7.26 -32.14
CA ARG A 187 -6.41 5.81 -32.27
C ARG A 187 -6.20 5.07 -30.95
N ALA A 188 -5.22 5.45 -30.15
CA ALA A 188 -5.00 4.88 -28.82
C ALA A 188 -6.20 5.14 -27.90
N CYS A 189 -6.68 6.38 -27.81
CA CYS A 189 -7.85 6.76 -27.03
C CYS A 189 -9.12 6.04 -27.51
N TYR A 190 -9.36 6.02 -28.82
CA TYR A 190 -10.50 5.34 -29.43
C TYR A 190 -10.52 3.85 -29.11
N ARG A 191 -9.38 3.14 -29.31
CA ARG A 191 -9.25 1.71 -28.97
C ARG A 191 -9.40 1.46 -27.47
N TYR A 192 -8.88 2.36 -26.64
CA TYR A 192 -8.97 2.25 -25.19
C TYR A 192 -10.41 2.23 -24.71
N ILE A 193 -11.25 3.12 -25.23
CA ILE A 193 -12.69 3.19 -24.92
C ILE A 193 -13.46 2.04 -25.60
N LYS A 194 -13.25 1.81 -26.90
CA LYS A 194 -14.03 0.85 -27.69
C LYS A 194 -13.90 -0.59 -27.20
N ASN A 195 -12.71 -0.98 -26.73
CA ASN A 195 -12.44 -2.36 -26.31
C ASN A 195 -12.91 -2.68 -24.89
N ARG A 196 -13.56 -1.74 -24.18
CA ARG A 196 -13.96 -1.88 -22.77
C ARG A 196 -15.43 -1.54 -22.55
N PRO A 197 -16.38 -2.20 -23.25
CA PRO A 197 -17.79 -1.96 -23.03
C PRO A 197 -18.17 -2.29 -21.57
N GLY A 198 -19.03 -1.47 -20.98
CA GLY A 198 -19.50 -1.67 -19.59
C GLY A 198 -18.58 -1.14 -18.49
N GLN A 199 -17.30 -0.88 -18.77
CA GLN A 199 -16.33 -0.44 -17.74
C GLN A 199 -16.26 1.09 -17.52
N PHE A 200 -17.21 1.84 -18.09
CA PHE A 200 -17.27 3.31 -18.04
C PHE A 200 -18.56 3.85 -17.41
N ASN A 201 -19.21 3.09 -16.52
CA ASN A 201 -20.45 3.51 -15.87
C ASN A 201 -20.18 4.49 -14.72
N TYR A 202 -19.60 5.64 -15.06
CA TYR A 202 -19.25 6.70 -14.12
C TYR A 202 -20.48 7.33 -13.47
N ALA A 203 -21.59 7.48 -14.20
CA ALA A 203 -22.79 8.11 -13.66
C ALA A 203 -23.36 7.30 -12.48
N ALA A 204 -23.40 5.96 -12.58
CA ALA A 204 -23.87 5.11 -11.48
C ALA A 204 -22.91 5.13 -10.29
N ALA A 205 -21.60 5.11 -10.54
CA ALA A 205 -20.59 5.20 -9.49
C ALA A 205 -20.71 6.54 -8.72
N ILE A 206 -20.82 7.66 -9.42
CA ILE A 206 -20.99 8.99 -8.81
C ILE A 206 -22.31 9.07 -8.02
N ALA A 207 -23.42 8.56 -8.58
CA ALA A 207 -24.71 8.55 -7.91
C ALA A 207 -24.72 7.69 -6.64
N SER A 208 -23.84 6.69 -6.56
CA SER A 208 -23.71 5.77 -5.43
C SER A 208 -22.58 6.15 -4.47
N ASP A 209 -21.99 7.34 -4.62
CA ASP A 209 -20.83 7.81 -3.85
C ASP A 209 -19.64 6.82 -3.86
N LEU A 210 -19.35 6.30 -5.05
CA LEU A 210 -18.24 5.39 -5.30
C LEU A 210 -17.07 6.11 -5.97
N PRO A 211 -15.82 5.72 -5.66
CA PRO A 211 -14.66 6.31 -6.31
C PRO A 211 -14.67 5.98 -7.80
N ILE A 212 -14.31 6.99 -8.60
CA ILE A 212 -14.10 6.84 -10.05
C ILE A 212 -12.63 6.88 -10.44
N GLY A 213 -11.73 6.98 -9.47
CA GLY A 213 -10.27 6.97 -9.67
C GLY A 213 -9.57 6.11 -8.62
N SER A 214 -8.36 5.69 -8.96
CA SER A 214 -7.50 4.75 -8.24
C SER A 214 -6.41 5.45 -7.42
N GLY A 215 -6.62 6.73 -7.10
CA GLY A 215 -5.65 7.53 -6.34
C GLY A 215 -5.33 7.00 -4.93
N GLU A 216 -6.18 6.13 -4.36
CA GLU A 216 -5.91 5.49 -3.07
C GLU A 216 -4.79 4.45 -3.17
N ILE A 217 -4.84 3.55 -4.17
CA ILE A 217 -3.77 2.56 -4.38
C ILE A 217 -2.47 3.22 -4.82
N GLU A 218 -2.52 4.27 -5.65
CA GLU A 218 -1.34 5.05 -6.03
C GLU A 218 -0.69 5.73 -4.81
N SER A 219 -1.50 6.23 -3.88
CA SER A 219 -1.02 6.76 -2.61
C SER A 219 -0.41 5.65 -1.74
N ALA A 220 -1.07 4.49 -1.68
CA ALA A 220 -0.60 3.31 -0.96
C ALA A 220 0.77 2.84 -1.44
N HIS A 221 1.03 2.84 -2.74
CA HIS A 221 2.34 2.51 -3.29
C HIS A 221 3.45 3.38 -2.68
N ARG A 222 3.21 4.68 -2.51
CA ARG A 222 4.22 5.60 -1.97
C ARG A 222 4.62 5.21 -0.54
N TYR A 223 3.67 4.91 0.33
CA TYR A 223 3.97 4.63 1.74
C TYR A 223 4.16 3.15 2.07
N VAL A 224 3.55 2.21 1.36
CA VAL A 224 3.72 0.76 1.58
C VAL A 224 5.02 0.29 0.93
N ILE A 225 5.13 0.45 -0.40
CA ILE A 225 6.24 -0.08 -1.20
C ILE A 225 7.42 0.89 -1.24
N GLN A 226 7.23 2.07 -1.83
CA GLN A 226 8.33 2.94 -2.26
C GLN A 226 9.14 3.48 -1.07
N LYS A 227 8.47 3.79 0.04
CA LYS A 227 9.08 4.27 1.30
C LYS A 227 10.20 3.36 1.83
N ARG A 228 10.24 2.09 1.41
CA ARG A 228 11.32 1.18 1.78
C ARG A 228 12.00 0.49 0.60
N LEU A 229 11.24 -0.03 -0.36
CA LEU A 229 11.79 -0.82 -1.45
C LEU A 229 12.45 0.03 -2.55
N LYS A 230 12.11 1.32 -2.65
CA LYS A 230 12.57 2.22 -3.72
C LYS A 230 13.41 3.41 -3.21
N ILE A 231 14.03 3.27 -2.04
CA ILE A 231 14.93 4.31 -1.51
C ILE A 231 16.29 4.29 -2.24
N PRO A 232 17.01 5.42 -2.29
CA PRO A 232 18.34 5.46 -2.87
C PRO A 232 19.29 4.43 -2.24
N GLY A 233 19.99 3.68 -3.09
CA GLY A 233 20.95 2.66 -2.67
C GLY A 233 20.34 1.33 -2.22
N ALA A 234 19.01 1.18 -2.17
CA ALA A 234 18.37 -0.09 -1.89
C ALA A 234 18.35 -0.98 -3.14
N TRP A 235 19.05 -2.12 -3.04
CA TRP A 235 19.10 -3.16 -4.04
C TRP A 235 18.73 -4.48 -3.36
N TRP A 236 17.67 -5.13 -3.82
CA TRP A 236 17.11 -6.27 -3.11
C TRP A 236 17.35 -7.57 -3.87
N LYS A 237 17.76 -8.61 -3.15
CA LYS A 237 17.50 -9.96 -3.64
C LYS A 237 15.98 -10.17 -3.68
N ILE A 238 15.49 -10.95 -4.64
CA ILE A 238 14.05 -11.10 -4.86
C ILE A 238 13.32 -11.62 -3.61
N GLU A 239 13.93 -12.56 -2.88
CA GLU A 239 13.42 -13.14 -1.65
C GLU A 239 13.31 -12.08 -0.55
N ASN A 240 14.38 -11.31 -0.37
CA ASN A 240 14.40 -10.23 0.62
C ASN A 240 13.38 -9.13 0.29
N ALA A 241 13.13 -8.87 -0.99
CA ALA A 241 12.11 -7.93 -1.43
C ALA A 241 10.71 -8.44 -1.07
N LYS A 242 10.40 -9.72 -1.32
CA LYS A 242 9.13 -10.36 -0.94
C LYS A 242 8.88 -10.28 0.57
N TYR A 243 9.88 -10.63 1.36
CA TYR A 243 9.80 -10.57 2.82
C TYR A 243 9.59 -9.14 3.31
N MET A 244 10.35 -8.19 2.75
CA MET A 244 10.21 -6.79 3.10
C MET A 244 8.82 -6.26 2.74
N LEU A 245 8.27 -6.63 1.57
CA LEU A 245 6.93 -6.24 1.17
C LEU A 245 5.87 -6.76 2.16
N SER A 246 5.95 -8.04 2.54
CA SER A 246 5.03 -8.66 3.51
C SER A 246 5.06 -7.92 4.86
N LEU A 247 6.25 -7.58 5.36
CA LEU A 247 6.40 -6.74 6.54
C LEU A 247 5.80 -5.33 6.38
N ARG A 248 5.88 -4.73 5.18
CA ARG A 248 5.29 -3.41 4.90
C ARG A 248 3.76 -3.48 4.88
N VAL A 249 3.20 -4.53 4.26
CA VAL A 249 1.76 -4.80 4.23
C VAL A 249 1.23 -5.01 5.65
N LEU A 250 1.86 -5.86 6.44
CA LEU A 250 1.49 -6.10 7.85
C LEU A 250 1.45 -4.80 8.66
N ARG A 251 2.42 -3.91 8.46
CA ARG A 251 2.42 -2.59 9.12
C ARG A 251 1.35 -1.64 8.59
N ALA A 252 0.97 -1.75 7.32
CA ALA A 252 -0.09 -0.94 6.72
C ALA A 252 -1.48 -1.39 7.20
N ASN A 253 -1.63 -2.68 7.52
CA ASN A 253 -2.84 -3.28 8.08
C ASN A 253 -2.98 -3.09 9.59
N ASN A 254 -2.03 -2.44 10.27
CA ASN A 254 -1.95 -2.30 11.73
C ASN A 254 -1.79 -3.62 12.51
N ASP A 255 -1.44 -4.72 11.85
CA ASP A 255 -1.31 -6.06 12.46
C ASP A 255 0.03 -6.27 13.21
N TRP A 256 0.76 -5.19 13.51
CA TRP A 256 2.09 -5.27 14.14
C TRP A 256 2.04 -5.84 15.55
N ASP A 257 1.10 -5.36 16.37
CA ASP A 257 1.00 -5.79 17.75
C ASP A 257 0.48 -7.23 17.85
N ASP A 258 -0.47 -7.60 17.00
CA ASP A 258 -1.00 -8.97 16.91
C ASP A 258 0.08 -9.98 16.52
N TYR A 259 0.91 -9.63 15.53
CA TYR A 259 2.08 -10.43 15.15
C TYR A 259 2.98 -10.74 16.35
N TRP A 260 3.34 -9.71 17.13
CA TRP A 260 4.19 -9.93 18.31
C TRP A 260 3.46 -10.77 19.35
N ASN A 261 2.22 -10.45 19.67
CA ASN A 261 1.43 -11.16 20.68
C ASN A 261 1.35 -12.67 20.38
N ASN A 262 1.15 -13.04 19.12
CA ASN A 262 1.10 -14.44 18.69
C ASN A 262 2.49 -15.11 18.81
N LEU A 263 3.54 -14.46 18.32
CA LEU A 263 4.91 -14.99 18.42
C LEU A 263 5.37 -15.19 19.87
N TRP A 264 4.98 -14.30 20.78
CA TRP A 264 5.25 -14.45 22.21
C TRP A 264 4.46 -15.60 22.81
N SER A 265 3.19 -15.77 22.43
CA SER A 265 2.32 -16.84 22.92
C SER A 265 2.83 -18.23 22.51
N GLU A 266 3.27 -18.40 21.27
CA GLU A 266 3.86 -19.66 20.76
C GLU A 266 5.19 -20.02 21.46
N LYS A 267 6.02 -19.03 21.77
CA LYS A 267 7.26 -19.24 22.51
C LYS A 267 7.02 -19.57 23.99
N LEU A 268 5.90 -19.14 24.54
CA LEU A 268 5.48 -19.44 25.91
C LEU A 268 4.84 -20.83 26.03
N THR A 269 4.24 -21.38 24.96
CA THR A 269 3.66 -22.74 24.96
C THR A 269 4.67 -23.83 24.62
N SER A 270 5.75 -23.51 23.89
CA SER A 270 6.79 -24.46 23.48
C SER A 270 7.91 -24.69 24.53
N SER A 271 7.91 -23.97 25.65
CA SER A 271 8.82 -24.22 26.77
C SER A 271 8.06 -24.39 28.08
N CYS A 272 8.20 -25.57 28.70
CA CYS A 272 7.50 -25.96 29.91
C CYS A 272 7.54 -24.91 31.05
N HIS A 273 6.35 -24.54 31.53
CA HIS A 273 5.96 -24.39 32.94
C HIS A 273 6.93 -23.70 33.93
N HIS A 274 7.14 -22.39 33.77
CA HIS A 274 7.09 -21.38 34.85
C HIS A 274 7.54 -20.04 34.25
N PHE A 275 6.72 -18.99 34.33
CA PHE A 275 7.09 -17.65 34.83
C PHE A 275 5.98 -16.61 34.53
N VAL A 276 5.27 -16.26 35.61
CA VAL A 276 4.69 -14.98 36.03
C VAL A 276 3.95 -14.09 35.00
N LYS A 277 2.63 -14.01 35.18
CA LYS A 277 1.66 -13.10 34.55
C LYS A 277 1.83 -11.59 34.86
N THR A 278 2.99 -11.09 35.27
CA THR A 278 3.14 -9.66 35.65
C THR A 278 4.08 -8.88 34.74
N ARG A 279 3.56 -7.82 34.10
CA ARG A 279 4.26 -6.82 33.25
C ARG A 279 5.34 -5.98 33.96
N LYS A 280 5.70 -6.32 35.20
CA LYS A 280 6.63 -5.56 36.04
C LYS A 280 7.73 -6.49 36.50
N TRP A 281 8.97 -6.15 36.16
CA TRP A 281 10.15 -6.91 36.55
C TRP A 281 10.93 -6.11 37.59
N GLN A 282 11.29 -6.77 38.69
CA GLN A 282 12.00 -6.16 39.81
C GLN A 282 13.47 -6.59 39.80
N TYR A 283 14.39 -5.63 39.77
CA TYR A 283 15.82 -5.93 39.73
C TYR A 283 16.26 -6.61 41.05
N PRO A 284 16.92 -7.78 41.02
CA PRO A 284 17.21 -8.54 42.25
C PRO A 284 18.11 -7.80 43.24
N LYS A 285 19.02 -6.94 42.76
CA LYS A 285 19.98 -6.21 43.60
C LYS A 285 19.44 -4.90 44.17
N CYS A 286 18.75 -4.09 43.37
CA CYS A 286 18.32 -2.75 43.79
C CYS A 286 16.81 -2.62 44.03
N LYS A 287 16.05 -3.71 43.86
CA LYS A 287 14.59 -3.76 44.05
C LYS A 287 13.79 -2.76 43.21
N ALA A 288 14.40 -2.10 42.22
CA ALA A 288 13.73 -1.19 41.30
C ALA A 288 12.78 -1.97 40.38
N ILE A 289 11.56 -1.48 40.21
CA ILE A 289 10.51 -2.10 39.39
C ILE A 289 10.44 -1.37 38.05
N HIS A 290 10.65 -2.10 36.95
CA HIS A 290 10.61 -1.55 35.60
C HIS A 290 9.64 -2.33 34.71
N ASP A 291 9.07 -1.60 33.75
CA ASP A 291 8.33 -2.20 32.64
C ASP A 291 9.30 -2.94 31.72
N ARG A 292 8.95 -4.18 31.34
CA ARG A 292 9.80 -5.10 30.57
C ARG A 292 10.17 -4.52 29.21
N ASP A 293 9.27 -3.78 28.58
CA ASP A 293 9.46 -3.23 27.22
C ASP A 293 10.40 -2.02 27.24
N MET A 294 10.37 -1.27 28.35
CA MET A 294 11.30 -0.19 28.62
C MET A 294 12.73 -0.72 28.83
N ASN A 295 12.87 -1.88 29.48
CA ASN A 295 14.19 -2.50 29.69
C ASN A 295 14.72 -3.18 28.41
N ALA A 296 13.84 -3.79 27.61
CA ALA A 296 14.17 -4.33 26.30
C ALA A 296 14.61 -3.23 25.33
N SER A 297 13.91 -2.10 25.28
CA SER A 297 14.29 -0.94 24.45
C SER A 297 15.62 -0.31 24.91
N ILE A 298 15.85 -0.15 26.22
CA ILE A 298 17.13 0.33 26.76
C ILE A 298 18.28 -0.62 26.41
N ASN A 299 18.07 -1.93 26.49
CA ASN A 299 19.09 -2.92 26.12
C ASN A 299 19.36 -2.96 24.62
N ILE A 300 18.33 -2.81 23.78
CA ILE A 300 18.50 -2.67 22.32
C ILE A 300 19.28 -1.38 22.00
N CYS A 301 19.00 -0.26 22.67
CA CYS A 301 19.78 0.97 22.55
C CYS A 301 21.24 0.80 23.01
N ARG A 302 21.48 0.09 24.13
CA ARG A 302 22.84 -0.16 24.65
C ARG A 302 23.65 -1.09 23.74
N ILE A 303 23.03 -2.16 23.24
CA ILE A 303 23.68 -3.11 22.32
C ILE A 303 23.97 -2.43 20.98
N GLY A 304 23.07 -1.57 20.50
CA GLY A 304 23.29 -0.74 19.30
C GLY A 304 24.44 0.27 19.48
N ALA A 305 24.62 0.80 20.69
CA ALA A 305 25.75 1.68 21.02
C ALA A 305 27.09 0.91 21.18
N SER A 306 27.06 -0.34 21.64
CA SER A 306 28.28 -1.16 21.84
C SER A 306 28.73 -1.93 20.59
N THR A 307 27.86 -2.10 19.58
CA THR A 307 28.23 -2.69 18.28
C THR A 307 28.89 -1.69 17.32
N LEU A 308 28.85 -0.39 17.64
CA LEU A 308 29.67 0.64 17.01
C LEU A 308 31.02 0.77 17.72
N GLY A 309 31.80 -0.31 17.68
CA GLY A 309 33.19 -0.26 18.08
C GLY A 309 34.03 0.37 16.96
N THR A 310 34.23 1.68 17.00
CA THR A 310 35.52 2.31 16.67
C THR A 310 35.61 3.64 17.41
N GLY A 311 36.76 3.89 18.04
CA GLY A 311 37.11 5.22 18.52
C GLY A 311 36.91 6.29 17.44
N GLU A 312 36.71 7.52 17.89
CA GLU A 312 36.61 8.74 17.09
C GLU A 312 35.27 9.02 16.38
N VAL A 313 34.17 9.11 17.15
CA VAL A 313 33.08 10.05 16.80
C VAL A 313 32.55 10.70 18.08
N ARG A 314 32.75 12.02 18.23
CA ARG A 314 32.13 12.80 19.31
C ARG A 314 30.62 12.96 19.02
N PRO A 315 29.72 12.62 19.96
CA PRO A 315 28.31 13.01 19.83
C PRO A 315 28.18 14.53 19.93
N ALA A 316 27.45 15.15 19.00
CA ALA A 316 26.99 16.52 19.16
C ALA A 316 26.06 16.59 20.39
N ILE A 317 26.49 17.32 21.41
CA ILE A 317 25.75 17.57 22.63
C ILE A 317 24.48 18.34 22.27
N LEU A 318 23.32 17.68 22.32
CA LEU A 318 22.06 18.35 22.64
C LEU A 318 22.08 18.63 24.14
N SER A 319 22.06 19.92 24.47
CA SER A 319 22.07 20.47 25.82
C SER A 319 20.90 19.90 26.64
N ALA A 320 21.24 19.01 27.57
CA ALA A 320 20.32 18.57 28.61
C ALA A 320 19.98 19.76 29.52
N ASN A 321 18.70 20.15 29.50
CA ASN A 321 18.11 21.06 30.46
C ASN A 321 18.17 20.39 31.85
N ARG A 322 19.13 20.82 32.69
CA ARG A 322 19.21 20.41 34.09
C ARG A 322 18.14 21.15 34.89
N GLN A 323 17.02 20.48 35.16
CA GLN A 323 16.27 20.80 36.38
C GLN A 323 17.01 20.18 37.57
N ALA A 324 17.75 21.02 38.28
CA ALA A 324 18.29 20.71 39.59
C ALA A 324 17.20 20.93 40.65
N HIS A 325 16.88 19.88 41.39
CA HIS A 325 16.24 19.98 42.69
C HIS A 325 17.11 20.83 43.65
N ARG A 326 16.55 21.92 44.18
CA ARG A 326 16.89 22.44 45.52
C ARG A 326 15.62 22.88 46.24
N GLN A 327 15.69 22.69 47.55
CA GLN A 327 14.64 22.63 48.57
C GLN A 327 13.92 23.96 48.89
N VAL A 328 12.63 23.82 49.23
CA VAL A 328 11.87 24.35 50.40
C VAL A 328 12.05 25.84 50.80
N GLN A 329 10.99 26.66 50.66
CA GLN A 329 10.19 27.30 51.75
C GLN A 329 9.26 28.44 51.26
N ALA A 330 8.04 28.46 51.82
CA ALA A 330 7.14 29.60 52.14
C ALA A 330 6.30 30.35 51.07
N SER A 331 4.99 30.01 51.05
CA SER A 331 3.77 30.84 51.10
C SER A 331 3.33 31.83 49.99
N PRO A 332 2.00 32.10 49.86
CA PRO A 332 1.33 32.46 48.60
C PRO A 332 0.88 33.93 48.53
N LEU A 333 0.81 34.52 47.31
CA LEU A 333 0.00 35.73 47.06
C LEU A 333 -0.34 35.92 45.56
N LYS A 334 -1.64 35.74 45.28
CA LYS A 334 -2.56 36.50 44.39
C LYS A 334 -2.07 37.17 43.09
N ALA A 335 -2.76 36.76 42.01
CA ALA A 335 -3.50 37.59 41.03
C ALA A 335 -2.76 38.33 39.89
N ARG A 336 -3.10 37.99 38.63
CA ARG A 336 -3.92 38.79 37.67
C ARG A 336 -3.68 38.36 36.21
N ILE A 337 -4.78 38.08 35.51
CA ILE A 337 -5.03 38.19 34.05
C ILE A 337 -5.05 39.73 33.74
N PRO A 338 -4.63 40.29 32.56
CA PRO A 338 -5.18 39.95 31.23
C PRO A 338 -4.34 40.17 29.94
N ARG A 339 -4.82 39.46 28.89
CA ARG A 339 -5.00 39.80 27.46
C ARG A 339 -3.92 40.57 26.68
N LEU A 340 -3.52 40.00 25.55
CA LEU A 340 -3.97 40.40 24.20
C LEU A 340 -4.14 39.17 23.32
#